data_AF-A0A183DV31-F1
#
_entry.id   AF-A0A183DV31-F1
#
_cell.length_a   1.000
_cell.length_b   1.000
_cell.length_c   1.000
_cell.angle_alpha   90.00
_cell.angle_beta   90.00
_cell.angle_gamma   90.00
#
_symmetry.space_group_name_H-M   'P 1'
#
loop_
_entity.id
_entity.type
_entity.pdbx_description
1 polymer ?
#
loop_
_entity_poly.entity_id
_entity_poly.type
_entity_poly.pdbx_seq_one_letter_code
_entity_poly.pdbx_strand_id
1 'polypeptide(L)' 'MAVKERRKVAELLEIEAEMQKRWSDARVFEVDASSDRNEPKYTANLPYPYMNGRLHLGHAFTISKCEVGH' A
#
# COMPACT_ATOMS: atom_id res chain seq x y z
N MET A 1 -18.97 -10.55 -26.71
CA MET A 1 -18.97 -11.21 -25.39
C MET A 1 -17.83 -10.77 -24.44
N ALA A 2 -17.02 -9.74 -24.76
CA ALA A 2 -15.88 -9.32 -23.91
C ALA A 2 -16.20 -8.23 -22.85
N VAL A 3 -17.38 -7.61 -22.91
CA VAL A 3 -17.75 -6.48 -22.01
C VAL A 3 -18.06 -6.94 -20.59
N LYS A 4 -18.53 -8.19 -20.41
CA LYS A 4 -18.93 -8.73 -19.10
C LYS A 4 -17.74 -9.10 -18.21
N GLU A 5 -16.56 -9.32 -18.78
CA GLU A 5 -15.40 -9.92 -18.10
C GLU A 5 -14.62 -8.90 -17.25
N ARG A 6 -14.57 -7.63 -17.66
CA ARG A 6 -13.88 -6.53 -16.94
C ARG A 6 -14.76 -5.80 -15.93
N ARG A 7 -16.07 -6.09 -15.86
CA ARG A 7 -17.01 -5.36 -14.98
C ARG A 7 -16.59 -5.44 -13.51
N LYS A 8 -16.22 -6.64 -13.05
CA LYS A 8 -15.75 -6.86 -11.68
C LYS A 8 -14.46 -6.11 -11.37
N VAL A 9 -13.55 -5.98 -12.34
CA VAL A 9 -12.30 -5.23 -12.16
C VAL A 9 -12.60 -3.74 -12.01
N ALA A 10 -13.51 -3.19 -12.81
CA ALA A 10 -13.94 -1.80 -12.69
C ALA A 10 -14.59 -1.53 -11.32
N GLU A 11 -15.50 -2.41 -10.89
CA GLU A 11 -16.13 -2.34 -9.56
C GLU A 11 -15.06 -2.33 -8.43
N LEU A 12 -14.03 -3.17 -8.52
CA LEU A 12 -12.95 -3.20 -7.52
C LEU A 12 -12.06 -1.95 -7.55
N LEU A 13 -11.76 -1.42 -8.74
CA LEU A 13 -10.94 -0.20 -8.88
C LEU A 13 -11.64 1.04 -8.30
N GLU A 14 -12.97 1.12 -8.42
CA GLU A 14 -13.75 2.19 -7.80
C GLU A 14 -13.67 2.14 -6.27
N ILE A 15 -13.84 0.93 -5.71
CA ILE A 15 -13.72 0.70 -4.26
C ILE A 15 -12.30 1.00 -3.78
N GLU A 16 -11.27 0.57 -4.53
CA GLU A 16 -9.88 0.83 -4.20
C GLU A 16 -9.59 2.34 -4.11
N ALA A 17 -10.02 3.11 -5.10
CA ALA A 17 -9.84 4.57 -5.11
C ALA A 17 -10.56 5.26 -3.94
N GLU A 18 -11.77 4.80 -3.61
CA GLU A 18 -12.53 5.32 -2.46
C GLU A 18 -11.79 5.05 -1.14
N MET A 19 -11.29 3.84 -0.93
CA MET A 19 -10.57 3.47 0.30
C MET A 19 -9.24 4.21 0.41
N GLN A 20 -8.46 4.30 -0.67
CA GLN A 20 -7.21 5.07 -0.71
C GLN A 20 -7.45 6.54 -0.31
N LYS A 21 -8.52 7.16 -0.81
CA LYS A 21 -8.90 8.52 -0.43
C LYS A 21 -9.25 8.61 1.06
N ARG A 22 -10.09 7.70 1.56
CA ARG A 22 -10.47 7.67 2.99
C ARG A 22 -9.26 7.52 3.90
N TRP A 23 -8.31 6.65 3.57
CA TRP A 23 -7.08 6.47 4.35
C TRP A 23 -6.18 7.70 4.31
N SER A 24 -6.04 8.35 3.15
CA SER A 24 -5.26 9.58 3.02
C SER A 24 -5.89 10.73 3.81
N ASP A 25 -7.21 10.91 3.73
CA ASP A 25 -7.92 11.97 4.45
C ASP A 25 -7.83 11.78 5.98
N ALA A 26 -7.88 10.52 6.43
CA ALA A 26 -7.77 10.16 7.84
C ALA A 26 -6.33 10.01 8.36
N ARG A 27 -5.31 10.09 7.47
CA ARG A 27 -3.88 9.97 7.80
C ARG A 27 -3.52 8.74 8.65
N VAL A 28 -4.18 7.62 8.39
CA VAL A 28 -4.08 6.41 9.23
C VAL A 28 -2.69 5.76 9.26
N PHE A 29 -1.80 6.14 8.33
CA PHE A 29 -0.42 5.64 8.25
C PHE A 29 0.63 6.68 8.70
N GLU A 30 0.21 7.86 9.16
CA GLU A 30 1.10 8.83 9.82
C GLU A 30 1.19 8.46 11.30
N VAL A 31 2.39 8.06 11.77
CA VAL A 31 2.61 7.60 13.14
C VAL A 31 3.69 8.46 13.81
N ASP A 32 3.32 9.08 14.93
CA ASP A 32 4.26 9.76 15.81
C ASP A 32 4.92 8.79 16.80
N ALA A 33 6.13 9.12 17.24
CA ALA A 33 6.81 8.30 18.25
C ALA A 33 6.07 8.37 19.60
N SER A 34 5.69 7.21 20.12
CA SER A 34 5.05 7.10 21.44
C SER A 34 5.98 7.54 22.57
N SER A 35 5.41 8.21 23.56
CA SER A 35 6.09 8.47 24.84
C SER A 35 6.15 7.25 25.75
N ASP A 36 5.32 6.24 25.51
CA ASP A 36 5.32 4.98 26.26
C ASP A 36 6.33 3.99 25.65
N ARG A 37 7.32 3.59 26.43
CA ARG A 37 8.36 2.65 26.00
C ARG A 37 7.90 1.19 25.98
N ASN A 38 6.76 0.89 26.60
CA ASN A 38 6.19 -0.45 26.63
C ASN A 38 5.27 -0.73 25.44
N GLU A 39 4.95 0.29 24.64
CA GLU A 39 4.17 0.12 23.43
C GLU A 39 4.99 -0.67 22.39
N PRO A 40 4.47 -1.80 21.88
CA PRO A 40 5.18 -2.59 20.87
C PRO A 40 5.28 -1.80 19.57
N LYS A 41 6.50 -1.57 19.09
CA LYS A 41 6.77 -0.89 17.82
C LYS A 41 7.20 -1.88 16.75
N TYR A 42 6.75 -1.62 15.52
CA TYR A 42 7.23 -2.29 14.32
C TYR A 42 7.73 -1.26 13.32
N THR A 43 8.88 -1.52 12.70
CA THR A 43 9.46 -0.65 11.67
C THR A 43 9.99 -1.52 10.55
N ALA A 44 9.41 -1.40 9.37
CA ALA A 44 9.90 -2.02 8.15
C ALA A 44 10.61 -0.98 7.29
N ASN A 45 11.67 -1.39 6.58
CA ASN A 45 12.40 -0.54 5.66
C ASN A 45 12.68 -1.29 4.35
N LEU A 46 12.63 -0.57 3.24
CA LEU A 46 12.94 -1.06 1.90
C LEU A 46 13.98 -0.12 1.26
N PRO A 47 15.00 -0.66 0.58
CA PRO A 47 15.90 0.17 -0.22
C PRO A 47 15.12 1.00 -1.25
N TYR A 48 15.37 2.31 -1.29
CA TYR A 48 14.73 3.19 -2.25
C TYR A 48 15.05 2.78 -3.69
N PRO A 49 14.05 2.67 -4.58
CA PRO A 49 14.29 2.29 -5.97
C PRO A 49 14.99 3.43 -6.73
N TYR A 50 15.83 3.07 -7.70
CA TYR A 50 16.37 4.05 -8.63
C TYR A 50 15.27 4.60 -9.54
N MET A 51 15.24 5.92 -9.70
CA MET A 51 14.19 6.65 -10.43
C MET A 51 14.41 6.71 -11.95
N ASN A 52 15.31 5.88 -12.49
CA ASN A 52 15.65 5.85 -13.92
C ASN A 52 14.63 5.10 -14.80
N GLY A 53 13.46 4.75 -14.25
CA GLY A 53 12.41 4.01 -14.96
C GLY A 53 11.14 3.86 -14.13
N ARG A 54 10.20 3.06 -14.64
CA ARG A 54 8.97 2.70 -13.92
C ARG A 54 9.23 1.52 -12.98
N LEU A 55 8.51 1.48 -11.87
CA LEU A 55 8.52 0.32 -11.00
C LEU A 55 7.94 -0.88 -11.73
N HIS A 56 8.70 -1.98 -11.80
CA HIS A 56 8.25 -3.23 -12.38
C HIS A 56 7.75 -4.20 -11.30
N LEU A 57 7.17 -5.33 -11.73
CA LEU A 57 6.58 -6.34 -10.83
C LEU A 57 7.54 -6.86 -9.75
N GLY A 58 8.84 -6.98 -10.08
CA GLY A 58 9.86 -7.32 -9.08
C GLY A 58 9.93 -6.36 -7.88
N HIS A 59 9.78 -5.04 -8.09
CA HIS A 59 9.72 -4.08 -6.99
C HIS A 59 8.47 -4.30 -6.14
N ALA A 60 7.30 -4.51 -6.78
CA ALA A 60 6.05 -4.79 -6.07
C ALA A 60 6.15 -6.07 -5.22
N PHE A 61 6.77 -7.13 -5.75
CA PHE A 61 7.03 -8.36 -4.99
C PHE A 61 7.90 -8.10 -3.76
N THR A 62 8.99 -7.34 -3.87
CA THR A 62 9.82 -7.01 -2.71
C THR A 62 9.08 -6.12 -1.70
N ILE A 63 8.36 -5.09 -2.15
CA ILE A 63 7.52 -4.22 -1.29
C ILE A 63 6.52 -5.07 -0.49
N SER A 64 5.88 -6.05 -1.12
CA SER A 64 4.86 -6.90 -0.47
C SER A 64 5.37 -7.64 0.77
N LYS A 65 6.68 -7.88 0.88
CA LYS A 65 7.29 -8.56 2.05
C LYS A 65 7.26 -7.67 3.29
N CYS A 66 7.37 -6.36 3.12
CA CYS A 66 7.26 -5.40 4.21
C CYS A 66 5.80 -5.03 4.48
N GLU A 67 4.98 -4.95 3.43
CA GLU A 67 3.58 -4.53 3.50
C GLU A 67 2.68 -5.57 4.19
N VAL A 68 2.85 -6.86 3.86
CA VAL A 68 1.96 -7.94 4.35
C VAL A 68 2.67 -8.90 5.30
N GLY A 69 4.01 -8.90 5.33
CA GLY A 69 4.82 -9.90 6.03
C GLY A 69 4.86 -9.80 7.56
N HIS A 70 3.80 -9.30 8.19
CA HIS A 70 3.61 -9.31 9.65
C HIS A 70 2.34 -10.06 10.04
#